data_AF-A0A7V8XTH3-F1
#
_entry.id   AF-A0A7V8XTH3-F1
#
_cell.length_a   1.000
_cell.length_b   1.000
_cell.length_c   1.000
_cell.angle_alpha   90.00
_cell.angle_beta   90.00
_cell.angle_gamma   90.00
#
_symmetry.space_group_name_H-M   'P 1'
#
loop_
_entity.id
_entity.type
_entity.pdbx_description
1 polymer ?
#
loop_
_entity_poly.entity_id
_entity_poly.type
_entity_poly.pdbx_seq_one_letter_code
_entity_poly.pdbx_strand_id
1 'polypeptide(L)'
;MPRSNRAVHDERGTALLIAIMLVLMFAAIGAAVSIASRTEMLIAANFRQSREALYAAEGAMALAVRDLGGIADWSAVLSGAVASSFTDGAAIGTRTLPGGDTVALCCAAPSLTADLQQRAHGDRSWGVDTPQWLLFAWGPASGWLPAGRVDSPIYVAVWVADDTADNDGNPAADSNGLIELHAQALAPGGGRRVVEVLAARQNLSGGAPIPGLRILSWRDVRW
;
A
#
# COMPACT_ATOMS: atom_id res chain seq x y z
N MET A 1 22.58 24.95 85.65
CA MET A 1 22.95 23.81 84.77
C MET A 1 22.09 22.62 85.19
N PRO A 2 21.27 22.00 84.31
CA PRO A 2 21.82 21.07 83.30
C PRO A 2 21.06 20.96 81.94
N ARG A 3 21.82 20.43 80.96
CA ARG A 3 21.46 19.55 79.82
C ARG A 3 20.52 20.05 78.70
N SER A 4 21.18 20.63 77.70
CA SER A 4 20.74 20.75 76.30
C SER A 4 20.40 19.41 75.65
N ASN A 5 19.19 19.36 75.08
CA ASN A 5 18.72 18.71 73.85
C ASN A 5 19.44 17.44 73.34
N ARG A 6 18.77 16.29 73.46
CA ARG A 6 18.93 15.12 72.59
C ARG A 6 17.66 14.94 71.75
N ALA A 7 17.56 15.68 70.65
CA ALA A 7 16.50 15.52 69.66
C ALA A 7 17.05 15.68 68.23
N VAL A 8 18.19 15.05 67.93
CA VAL A 8 18.85 15.14 66.60
C VAL A 8 19.11 13.74 66.00
N HIS A 9 18.45 12.69 66.49
CA HIS A 9 18.67 11.32 66.02
C HIS A 9 17.54 10.69 65.20
N ASP A 10 16.41 11.38 64.98
CA ASP A 10 15.23 10.79 64.30
C ASP A 10 14.95 11.37 62.90
N GLU A 11 15.50 12.53 62.55
CA GLU A 11 15.22 13.22 61.27
C GLU A 11 16.03 12.66 60.08
N ARG A 12 17.13 11.93 60.35
CA ARG A 12 18.00 11.39 59.29
C ARG A 12 17.35 10.24 58.51
N GLY A 13 16.54 9.43 59.19
CA GLY A 13 15.83 8.32 58.55
C GLY A 13 14.69 8.81 57.65
N THR A 14 13.92 9.79 58.11
CA THR A 14 12.83 10.39 57.32
C THR A 14 13.36 11.17 56.11
N ALA A 15 14.45 11.92 56.28
CA ALA A 15 15.10 12.61 55.16
C ALA A 15 15.59 11.64 54.07
N LEU A 16 16.13 10.48 54.46
CA LEU A 16 16.54 9.44 53.52
C LEU A 16 15.35 8.83 52.78
N LEU A 17 14.25 8.54 53.48
CA LEU A 17 13.03 8.01 52.85
C LEU A 17 12.44 8.99 51.85
N ILE A 18 12.37 10.28 52.20
CA ILE A 18 11.90 11.33 51.28
C ILE A 18 12.82 11.41 50.06
N ALA A 19 14.14 11.39 50.25
CA ALA A 19 15.10 11.42 49.14
C ALA A 19 14.92 10.21 48.21
N ILE A 20 14.79 9.00 48.76
CA ILE A 20 14.57 7.79 47.96
C ILE A 20 13.24 7.84 47.23
N MET A 21 12.16 8.29 47.89
CA MET A 21 10.85 8.46 47.24
C MET A 21 10.90 9.48 46.10
N LEU A 22 11.59 10.60 46.29
CA LEU A 22 11.79 11.61 45.23
C LEU A 22 12.60 11.04 44.07
N VAL A 23 13.69 10.32 44.34
CA VAL A 23 14.50 9.68 43.28
C VAL A 23 13.68 8.65 42.51
N LEU A 24 12.89 7.81 43.20
CA LEU A 24 12.00 6.83 42.56
C LEU A 24 10.92 7.52 41.73
N MET A 25 10.34 8.61 42.21
CA MET A 25 9.35 9.39 41.47
C MET A 25 9.96 10.02 40.21
N PHE A 26 11.14 10.64 40.32
CA PHE A 26 11.85 11.20 39.16
C PHE A 26 12.26 10.11 38.16
N ALA A 27 12.69 8.94 38.63
CA ALA A 27 13.00 7.79 37.77
C ALA A 27 11.75 7.29 37.02
N ALA A 28 10.61 7.19 37.71
CA ALA A 28 9.35 6.79 37.11
C ALA A 28 8.87 7.80 36.03
N ILE A 29 8.96 9.10 36.32
CA ILE A 29 8.62 10.15 35.34
C ILE A 29 9.56 10.09 34.13
N GLY A 30 10.87 9.95 34.36
CA GLY A 30 11.86 9.82 33.27
C GLY A 30 11.60 8.60 32.38
N ALA A 31 11.25 7.46 32.98
CA ALA A 31 10.88 6.26 32.25
C ALA A 31 9.60 6.46 31.43
N ALA A 32 8.57 7.06 32.01
CA ALA A 32 7.30 7.34 31.32
C ALA A 32 7.50 8.26 30.11
N VAL A 33 8.27 9.35 30.26
CA VAL A 33 8.59 10.28 29.16
C VAL A 33 9.40 9.58 28.06
N SER A 34 10.36 8.74 28.42
CA SER A 34 11.16 7.98 27.44
C SER A 34 10.30 7.01 26.63
N ILE A 35 9.36 6.30 27.26
CA ILE A 35 8.42 5.40 26.57
C ILE A 35 7.49 6.21 25.67
N ALA A 36 6.91 7.30 26.15
CA ALA A 36 6.03 8.16 25.36
C ALA A 36 6.73 8.68 24.10
N SER A 37 7.96 9.20 24.24
CA SER A 37 8.76 9.70 23.12
C SER A 37 9.07 8.60 22.08
N ARG A 38 9.41 7.38 22.53
CA ARG A 38 9.63 6.24 21.63
C ARG A 38 8.36 5.88 20.85
N THR A 39 7.21 5.86 21.53
CA THR A 39 5.93 5.57 20.90
C THR A 39 5.55 6.64 19.88
N GLU A 40 5.73 7.92 20.18
CA GLU A 40 5.48 9.02 19.24
C GLU A 40 6.37 8.92 17.99
N MET A 41 7.66 8.61 18.17
CA MET A 41 8.57 8.41 17.05
C MET A 41 8.13 7.24 16.15
N LEU A 42 7.71 6.12 16.73
CA LEU A 42 7.19 4.98 15.97
C LEU A 42 5.89 5.31 15.25
N ILE A 43 4.96 6.04 15.89
CA ILE A 43 3.72 6.49 15.26
C ILE A 43 4.03 7.43 14.09
N ALA A 44 4.93 8.40 14.28
CA ALA A 44 5.31 9.35 13.24
C ALA A 44 6.00 8.66 12.06
N ALA A 45 6.86 7.68 12.31
CA ALA A 45 7.50 6.87 11.28
C ALA A 45 6.46 6.06 10.48
N ASN A 46 5.58 5.34 11.16
CA ASN A 46 4.50 4.57 10.53
C ASN A 46 3.55 5.46 9.71
N PHE A 47 3.19 6.64 10.24
CA PHE A 47 2.33 7.58 9.53
C PHE A 47 2.99 8.10 8.25
N ARG A 48 4.28 8.48 8.33
CA ARG A 48 5.05 8.94 7.15
C ARG A 48 5.13 7.86 6.09
N GLN A 49 5.54 6.66 6.47
CA GLN A 49 5.65 5.52 5.55
C GLN A 49 4.29 5.17 4.93
N SER A 50 3.22 5.23 5.73
CA SER A 50 1.87 5.01 5.24
C SER A 50 1.42 6.06 4.22
N ARG A 51 1.75 7.33 4.42
CA ARG A 51 1.46 8.40 3.45
C ARG A 51 2.27 8.23 2.17
N GLU A 52 3.54 7.87 2.29
CA GLU A 52 4.41 7.59 1.15
C GLU A 52 3.88 6.41 0.32
N ALA A 53 3.46 5.33 0.98
CA ALA A 53 2.83 4.18 0.32
C ALA A 53 1.54 4.56 -0.43
N LEU A 54 0.72 5.45 0.14
CA LEU A 54 -0.48 5.93 -0.56
C LEU A 54 -0.10 6.70 -1.83
N TYR A 55 0.83 7.66 -1.73
CA TYR A 55 1.30 8.39 -2.92
C TYR A 55 1.95 7.45 -3.95
N ALA A 56 2.64 6.41 -3.49
CA ALA A 56 3.20 5.40 -4.38
C ALA A 56 2.10 4.62 -5.13
N ALA A 57 1.02 4.23 -4.44
CA ALA A 57 -0.13 3.57 -5.06
C ALA A 57 -0.84 4.50 -6.07
N GLU A 58 -1.06 5.77 -5.72
CA GLU A 58 -1.65 6.77 -6.62
C GLU A 58 -0.76 7.02 -7.85
N GLY A 59 0.56 7.09 -7.67
CA GLY A 59 1.52 7.24 -8.76
C GLY A 59 1.56 6.03 -9.69
N ALA A 60 1.51 4.81 -9.13
CA ALA A 60 1.41 3.57 -9.91
C ALA A 60 0.11 3.53 -10.72
N MET A 61 -1.01 3.91 -10.10
CA MET A 61 -2.31 4.03 -10.77
C MET A 61 -2.27 5.05 -11.90
N ALA A 62 -1.69 6.24 -11.67
CA ALA A 62 -1.58 7.28 -12.69
C ALA A 62 -0.72 6.82 -13.88
N LEU A 63 0.35 6.06 -13.64
CA LEU A 63 1.16 5.47 -14.69
C LEU A 63 0.37 4.42 -15.48
N ALA A 64 -0.37 3.54 -14.80
CA ALA A 64 -1.19 2.53 -15.46
C ALA A 64 -2.28 3.17 -16.32
N VAL A 65 -2.99 4.18 -15.80
CA VAL A 65 -4.01 4.93 -16.55
C VAL A 65 -3.43 5.61 -17.79
N ARG A 66 -2.24 6.21 -17.68
CA ARG A 66 -1.54 6.83 -18.82
C ARG A 66 -1.23 5.79 -19.89
N ASP A 67 -0.67 4.64 -19.51
CA ASP A 67 -0.28 3.60 -20.45
C ASP A 67 -1.51 2.96 -21.11
N LEU A 68 -2.57 2.69 -20.34
CA LEU A 68 -3.85 2.17 -20.84
C LEU A 68 -4.57 3.11 -21.81
N GLY A 69 -4.49 4.43 -21.57
CA GLY A 69 -5.02 5.43 -22.50
C GLY A 69 -4.37 5.40 -23.88
N GLY A 70 -3.15 4.85 -23.98
CA GLY A 70 -2.44 4.64 -25.25
C GLY A 70 -2.77 3.32 -25.94
N ILE A 71 -3.48 2.40 -25.29
CA ILE A 71 -3.78 1.06 -25.82
C ILE A 71 -5.16 1.05 -26.48
N ALA A 72 -5.18 0.73 -27.77
CA ALA A 72 -6.41 0.70 -28.57
C ALA A 72 -7.32 -0.49 -28.23
N ASP A 73 -6.76 -1.66 -27.90
CA ASP A 73 -7.50 -2.88 -27.59
C ASP A 73 -7.23 -3.31 -26.13
N TRP A 74 -8.23 -3.19 -25.27
CA TRP A 74 -8.12 -3.60 -23.86
C TRP A 74 -8.26 -5.12 -23.69
N SER A 75 -8.78 -5.86 -24.66
CA SER A 75 -8.78 -7.33 -24.63
C SER A 75 -7.35 -7.89 -24.62
N ALA A 76 -6.40 -7.21 -25.29
CA ALA A 76 -4.98 -7.58 -25.23
C ALA A 76 -4.38 -7.40 -23.83
N VAL A 77 -4.92 -6.49 -23.03
CA VAL A 77 -4.52 -6.26 -21.64
C VAL A 77 -5.19 -7.29 -20.72
N LEU A 78 -6.49 -7.51 -20.89
CA LEU A 78 -7.30 -8.48 -20.12
C LEU A 78 -6.99 -9.94 -20.44
N SER A 79 -6.23 -10.22 -21.48
CA SER A 79 -5.64 -11.55 -21.75
C SER A 79 -4.19 -11.68 -21.24
N GLY A 80 -3.60 -10.59 -20.75
CA GLY A 80 -2.20 -10.53 -20.30
C GLY A 80 -1.18 -10.51 -21.45
N ALA A 81 -1.62 -10.34 -22.70
CA ALA A 81 -0.74 -10.25 -23.85
C ALA A 81 0.03 -8.92 -23.90
N VAL A 82 -0.52 -7.86 -23.31
CA VAL A 82 0.10 -6.53 -23.21
C VAL A 82 0.19 -6.11 -21.75
N ALA A 83 1.39 -5.70 -21.34
CA ALA A 83 1.68 -5.09 -20.05
C ALA A 83 2.10 -3.62 -20.22
N SER A 84 2.19 -2.91 -19.10
CA SER A 84 2.71 -1.55 -19.04
C SER A 84 4.17 -1.47 -19.47
N SER A 85 4.59 -0.26 -19.86
CA SER A 85 6.02 0.08 -20.02
C SER A 85 6.81 -0.03 -18.72
N PHE A 86 6.15 -0.03 -17.56
CA PHE A 86 6.76 -0.15 -16.25
C PHE A 86 6.61 -1.57 -15.70
N THR A 87 7.60 -2.41 -16.01
CA THR A 87 7.73 -3.78 -15.47
C THR A 87 9.18 -4.02 -15.07
N ASP A 88 9.41 -4.74 -13.97
CA ASP A 88 10.77 -5.05 -13.47
C ASP A 88 11.28 -6.45 -13.87
N GLY A 89 10.64 -7.09 -14.85
CA GLY A 89 10.97 -8.45 -15.31
C GLY A 89 9.72 -9.23 -15.68
N ALA A 90 9.73 -10.55 -15.46
CA ALA A 90 8.57 -11.41 -15.71
C ALA A 90 7.43 -11.14 -14.71
N ALA A 91 6.16 -11.38 -15.09
CA ALA A 91 5.02 -11.29 -14.16
C ALA A 91 4.98 -12.42 -13.11
N ILE A 92 5.72 -13.51 -13.37
CA ILE A 92 5.79 -14.69 -12.52
C ILE A 92 7.06 -14.66 -11.68
N GLY A 93 6.96 -15.23 -10.48
CA GLY A 93 8.08 -15.47 -9.58
C GLY A 93 8.10 -14.55 -8.37
N THR A 94 9.13 -14.76 -7.54
CA THR A 94 9.33 -14.01 -6.31
C THR A 94 10.10 -12.72 -6.58
N ARG A 95 9.72 -11.66 -5.89
CA ARG A 95 10.37 -10.36 -5.88
C ARG A 95 10.87 -10.04 -4.49
N THR A 96 12.08 -9.51 -4.40
CA THR A 96 12.60 -8.95 -3.16
C THR A 96 12.14 -7.50 -3.07
N LEU A 97 11.38 -7.20 -2.03
CA LEU A 97 10.94 -5.85 -1.72
C LEU A 97 12.13 -5.02 -1.23
N PRO A 98 12.18 -3.73 -1.53
CA PRO A 98 13.15 -2.85 -0.87
C PRO A 98 12.87 -2.89 0.64
N GLY A 99 13.82 -3.38 1.44
CA GLY A 99 13.62 -3.70 2.86
C GLY A 99 13.87 -5.17 3.23
N GLY A 100 13.97 -6.06 2.24
CA GLY A 100 14.43 -7.44 2.42
C GLY A 100 13.33 -8.49 2.47
N ASP A 101 12.06 -8.08 2.57
CA ASP A 101 10.91 -8.97 2.44
C ASP A 101 10.81 -9.54 1.03
N THR A 102 10.07 -10.63 0.86
CA THR A 102 9.80 -11.20 -0.47
C THR A 102 8.32 -11.39 -0.73
N VAL A 103 7.93 -11.28 -1.99
CA VAL A 103 6.54 -11.45 -2.42
C VAL A 103 6.47 -12.20 -3.75
N ALA A 104 5.52 -13.12 -3.88
CA ALA A 104 5.19 -13.70 -5.18
C ALA A 104 4.10 -12.85 -5.85
N LEU A 105 4.34 -12.38 -7.08
CA LEU A 105 3.39 -11.51 -7.77
C LEU A 105 2.18 -12.30 -8.28
N CYS A 106 2.44 -13.38 -9.01
CA CYS A 106 1.42 -14.18 -9.70
C CYS A 106 1.79 -15.68 -9.66
N CYS A 107 0.86 -16.64 -9.83
CA CYS A 107 -0.60 -16.48 -10.00
C CYS A 107 -1.40 -17.40 -9.07
N ALA A 108 -0.78 -18.49 -8.61
CA ALA A 108 -1.38 -19.36 -7.61
C ALA A 108 -1.08 -18.84 -6.20
N ALA A 109 -1.86 -19.28 -5.22
CA ALA A 109 -1.57 -19.00 -3.82
C ALA A 109 -0.19 -19.61 -3.44
N PRO A 110 0.62 -18.93 -2.61
CA PRO A 110 0.38 -17.62 -1.99
C PRO A 110 1.01 -16.47 -2.81
N SER A 111 0.24 -15.84 -3.69
CA SER A 111 0.69 -14.68 -4.49
C SER A 111 -0.25 -13.50 -4.33
N LEU A 112 0.24 -12.29 -4.63
CA LEU A 112 -0.59 -11.07 -4.57
C LEU A 112 -1.80 -11.15 -5.50
N THR A 113 -1.64 -11.70 -6.71
CA THR A 113 -2.76 -11.90 -7.63
C THR A 113 -3.81 -12.85 -7.04
N ALA A 114 -3.39 -13.98 -6.44
CA ALA A 114 -4.32 -14.92 -5.82
C ALA A 114 -5.03 -14.31 -4.61
N ASP A 115 -4.30 -13.55 -3.77
CA ASP A 115 -4.86 -12.84 -2.62
C ASP A 115 -5.87 -11.77 -3.07
N LEU A 116 -5.55 -11.02 -4.12
CA LEU A 116 -6.45 -10.01 -4.71
C LEU A 116 -7.71 -10.66 -5.27
N GLN A 117 -7.58 -11.73 -6.06
CA GLN A 117 -8.72 -12.48 -6.59
C GLN A 117 -9.64 -12.96 -5.46
N GLN A 118 -9.08 -13.54 -4.40
CA GLN A 118 -9.86 -14.00 -3.25
C GLN A 118 -10.53 -12.84 -2.49
N ARG A 119 -9.86 -11.69 -2.34
CA ARG A 119 -10.42 -10.54 -1.62
C ARG A 119 -11.49 -9.79 -2.40
N ALA A 120 -11.30 -9.64 -3.71
CA ALA A 120 -12.24 -8.93 -4.57
C ALA A 120 -13.57 -9.69 -4.71
N HIS A 121 -13.50 -11.02 -4.87
CA HIS A 121 -14.68 -11.83 -5.15
C HIS A 121 -15.16 -12.62 -3.94
N GLY A 122 -14.28 -13.06 -3.04
CA GLY A 122 -14.63 -14.00 -1.97
C GLY A 122 -15.25 -15.26 -2.57
N ASP A 123 -16.46 -15.61 -2.11
CA ASP A 123 -17.26 -16.72 -2.67
C ASP A 123 -18.19 -16.28 -3.82
N ARG A 124 -18.14 -15.00 -4.24
CA ARG A 124 -18.99 -14.48 -5.32
C ARG A 124 -18.43 -14.90 -6.67
N SER A 125 -19.32 -15.30 -7.57
CA SER A 125 -19.01 -15.58 -8.97
C SER A 125 -20.11 -15.00 -9.85
N TRP A 126 -19.71 -14.44 -10.98
CA TRP A 126 -20.60 -13.98 -12.05
C TRP A 126 -20.67 -15.03 -13.17
N GLY A 127 -20.46 -16.31 -12.81
CA GLY A 127 -20.34 -17.39 -13.77
C GLY A 127 -19.07 -17.24 -14.61
N VAL A 128 -19.22 -17.37 -15.93
CA VAL A 128 -18.12 -17.23 -16.89
C VAL A 128 -17.52 -15.82 -16.88
N ASP A 129 -18.32 -14.79 -16.57
CA ASP A 129 -17.93 -13.37 -16.51
C ASP A 129 -17.27 -12.98 -15.19
N THR A 130 -16.79 -13.96 -14.40
CA THR A 130 -16.09 -13.62 -13.16
C THR A 130 -14.77 -12.94 -13.51
N PRO A 131 -14.57 -11.65 -13.16
CA PRO A 131 -13.37 -10.94 -13.56
C PRO A 131 -12.11 -11.63 -13.07
N GLN A 132 -11.06 -11.61 -13.90
CA GLN A 132 -9.77 -12.19 -13.56
C GLN A 132 -8.74 -11.06 -13.42
N TRP A 133 -8.16 -10.92 -12.22
CA TRP A 133 -7.13 -9.93 -12.01
C TRP A 133 -5.83 -10.33 -12.70
N LEU A 134 -5.38 -9.50 -13.63
CA LEU A 134 -4.12 -9.68 -14.34
C LEU A 134 -3.16 -8.56 -14.00
N LEU A 135 -1.90 -8.94 -13.80
CA LEU A 135 -0.85 -8.01 -13.46
C LEU A 135 -0.47 -7.19 -14.70
N PHE A 136 -0.57 -5.87 -14.60
CA PHE A 136 -0.35 -4.96 -15.72
C PHE A 136 0.93 -4.12 -15.58
N ALA A 137 1.22 -3.59 -14.39
CA ALA A 137 2.42 -2.79 -14.13
C ALA A 137 3.01 -3.16 -12.77
N TRP A 138 4.34 -3.28 -12.65
CA TRP A 138 4.97 -3.63 -11.38
C TRP A 138 6.45 -3.26 -11.32
N GLY A 139 6.93 -3.00 -10.11
CA GLY A 139 8.34 -2.71 -9.87
C GLY A 139 8.57 -1.81 -8.66
N PRO A 140 9.85 -1.51 -8.35
CA PRO A 140 10.19 -0.57 -7.29
C PRO A 140 9.87 0.87 -7.72
N ALA A 141 9.29 1.67 -6.82
CA ALA A 141 8.96 3.08 -7.10
C ALA A 141 10.21 3.93 -7.45
N SER A 142 11.40 3.51 -6.99
CA SER A 142 12.68 4.11 -7.39
C SER A 142 12.97 3.98 -8.90
N GLY A 143 12.29 3.08 -9.61
CA GLY A 143 12.40 2.88 -11.06
C GLY A 143 11.53 3.81 -11.91
N TRP A 144 10.70 4.68 -11.31
CA TRP A 144 9.84 5.60 -12.08
C TRP A 144 10.58 6.68 -12.83
N LEU A 145 11.74 7.09 -12.32
CA LEU A 145 12.60 8.09 -12.92
C LEU A 145 14.01 7.52 -13.11
N PRO A 146 14.86 8.17 -13.92
CA PRO A 146 16.27 7.79 -14.03
C PRO A 146 16.93 7.63 -12.66
N ALA A 147 17.91 6.73 -12.58
CA ALA A 147 18.56 6.33 -11.35
C ALA A 147 19.00 7.53 -10.49
N GLY A 148 18.73 7.47 -9.18
CA GLY A 148 19.11 8.49 -8.21
C GLY A 148 18.16 9.69 -8.11
N ARG A 149 17.02 9.69 -8.81
CA ARG A 149 16.02 10.78 -8.75
C ARG A 149 14.89 10.52 -7.75
N VAL A 150 14.57 9.25 -7.49
CA VAL A 150 13.59 8.80 -6.50
C VAL A 150 14.28 7.83 -5.57
N ASP A 151 14.27 8.15 -4.28
CA ASP A 151 14.68 7.24 -3.22
C ASP A 151 13.43 6.86 -2.44
N SER A 152 12.91 5.67 -2.72
CA SER A 152 11.73 5.14 -2.05
C SER A 152 11.86 3.63 -1.89
N PRO A 153 11.63 3.09 -0.68
CA PRO A 153 11.68 1.67 -0.43
C PRO A 153 10.36 0.95 -0.77
N ILE A 154 9.48 1.57 -1.56
CA ILE A 154 8.16 1.02 -1.87
C ILE A 154 8.21 0.24 -3.18
N TYR A 155 7.60 -0.94 -3.16
CA TYR A 155 7.29 -1.70 -4.35
C TYR A 155 5.83 -1.47 -4.73
N VAL A 156 5.54 -1.34 -6.03
CA VAL A 156 4.18 -1.17 -6.51
C VAL A 156 3.81 -2.28 -7.49
N ALA A 157 2.53 -2.64 -7.48
CA ALA A 157 1.94 -3.54 -8.45
C ALA A 157 0.54 -3.05 -8.79
N VAL A 158 0.18 -3.12 -10.07
CA VAL A 158 -1.12 -2.70 -10.60
C VAL A 158 -1.70 -3.86 -11.38
N TRP A 159 -2.94 -4.19 -11.05
CA TRP A 159 -3.73 -5.18 -11.76
C TRP A 159 -4.88 -4.51 -12.48
N VAL A 160 -5.32 -5.19 -13.52
CA VAL A 160 -6.46 -4.85 -14.35
C VAL A 160 -7.38 -6.06 -14.38
N ALA A 161 -8.67 -5.82 -14.37
CA ALA A 161 -9.69 -6.83 -14.54
C ALA A 161 -10.83 -6.25 -15.37
N ASP A 162 -11.55 -7.16 -16.02
CA ASP A 162 -12.81 -6.84 -16.67
C ASP A 162 -13.86 -6.40 -15.64
N ASP A 163 -14.94 -5.77 -16.09
CA ASP A 163 -16.03 -5.35 -15.23
C ASP A 163 -17.20 -6.35 -15.24
N THR A 164 -17.94 -6.41 -14.14
CA THR A 164 -19.03 -7.39 -13.99
C THR A 164 -20.28 -7.12 -14.84
N ALA A 165 -20.36 -5.99 -15.55
CA ALA A 165 -21.52 -5.59 -16.34
C ALA A 165 -21.38 -5.88 -17.84
N ASP A 166 -20.26 -6.45 -18.29
CA ASP A 166 -20.00 -6.69 -19.72
C ASP A 166 -20.91 -7.77 -20.35
N ASN A 167 -21.25 -8.82 -19.59
CA ASN A 167 -22.17 -9.90 -19.99
C ASN A 167 -21.82 -10.58 -21.32
N ASP A 168 -20.54 -10.60 -21.72
CA ASP A 168 -20.09 -11.14 -23.00
C ASP A 168 -19.66 -12.62 -22.91
N GLY A 169 -19.59 -13.18 -21.71
CA GLY A 169 -19.18 -14.55 -21.44
C GLY A 169 -17.67 -14.73 -21.22
N ASN A 170 -16.85 -13.66 -21.23
CA ASN A 170 -15.41 -13.76 -21.35
C ASN A 170 -14.64 -12.67 -20.55
N PRO A 171 -14.07 -13.00 -19.39
CA PRO A 171 -13.37 -12.04 -18.53
C PRO A 171 -11.99 -11.61 -19.09
N ALA A 172 -11.60 -12.13 -20.26
CA ALA A 172 -10.38 -11.78 -20.96
C ALA A 172 -10.63 -10.89 -22.20
N ALA A 173 -11.87 -10.47 -22.44
CA ALA A 173 -12.23 -9.51 -23.46
C ALA A 173 -12.93 -8.31 -22.83
N ASP A 174 -12.81 -7.15 -23.48
CA ASP A 174 -13.56 -5.93 -23.13
C ASP A 174 -14.55 -5.65 -24.27
N SER A 175 -15.85 -5.69 -23.97
CA SER A 175 -16.92 -5.47 -24.96
C SER A 175 -17.66 -4.14 -24.76
N ASN A 176 -17.66 -3.58 -23.55
CA ASN A 176 -18.38 -2.36 -23.19
C ASN A 176 -17.49 -1.13 -22.97
N GLY A 177 -16.15 -1.30 -22.96
CA GLY A 177 -15.17 -0.25 -22.76
C GLY A 177 -15.03 0.18 -21.30
N LEU A 178 -15.24 -0.71 -20.34
CA LEU A 178 -15.07 -0.49 -18.91
C LEU A 178 -14.07 -1.50 -18.33
N ILE A 179 -13.18 -1.02 -17.48
CA ILE A 179 -12.21 -1.89 -16.78
C ILE A 179 -12.02 -1.43 -15.34
N GLU A 180 -11.75 -2.40 -14.48
CA GLU A 180 -11.34 -2.18 -13.10
C GLU A 180 -9.82 -2.22 -12.97
N LEU A 181 -9.27 -1.30 -12.18
CA LEU A 181 -7.85 -1.27 -11.85
C LEU A 181 -7.68 -1.32 -10.33
N HIS A 182 -6.66 -2.05 -9.91
CA HIS A 182 -6.23 -2.14 -8.51
C HIS A 182 -4.74 -1.86 -8.43
N ALA A 183 -4.34 -0.79 -7.77
CA ALA A 183 -2.94 -0.48 -7.50
C ALA A 183 -2.63 -0.71 -6.03
N GLN A 184 -1.60 -1.51 -5.75
CA GLN A 184 -1.12 -1.79 -4.41
C GLN A 184 0.32 -1.33 -4.25
N ALA A 185 0.57 -0.56 -3.19
CA ALA A 185 1.90 -0.23 -2.71
C ALA A 185 2.27 -1.09 -1.50
N LEU A 186 3.46 -1.68 -1.54
CA LEU A 186 4.06 -2.52 -0.52
C LEU A 186 5.25 -1.78 0.08
N ALA A 187 5.11 -1.36 1.32
CA ALA A 187 6.14 -0.69 2.08
C ALA A 187 6.85 -1.68 3.04
N PRO A 188 8.08 -1.38 3.48
CA PRO A 188 8.83 -2.24 4.40
C PRO A 188 8.05 -2.64 5.66
N GLY A 189 8.24 -3.85 6.18
CA GLY A 189 7.58 -4.28 7.41
C GLY A 189 6.06 -4.51 7.26
N GLY A 190 5.60 -4.75 6.03
CA GLY A 190 4.23 -5.17 5.73
C GLY A 190 3.21 -4.03 5.58
N GLY A 191 3.65 -2.77 5.53
CA GLY A 191 2.76 -1.64 5.27
C GLY A 191 2.13 -1.72 3.87
N ARG A 192 0.81 -1.58 3.76
CA ARG A 192 0.08 -1.67 2.48
C ARG A 192 -0.88 -0.50 2.29
N ARG A 193 -0.92 0.04 1.07
CA ARG A 193 -1.91 1.03 0.62
C ARG A 193 -2.43 0.65 -0.76
N VAL A 194 -3.71 0.90 -0.98
CA VAL A 194 -4.43 0.43 -2.16
C VAL A 194 -5.26 1.56 -2.73
N VAL A 195 -5.22 1.69 -4.05
CA VAL A 195 -6.08 2.58 -4.82
C VAL A 195 -6.79 1.73 -5.86
N GLU A 196 -8.11 1.89 -5.97
CA GLU A 196 -8.89 1.25 -7.02
C GLU A 196 -9.56 2.29 -7.90
N VAL A 197 -9.63 1.99 -9.19
CA VAL A 197 -10.18 2.88 -10.21
C VAL A 197 -11.11 2.09 -11.12
N LEU A 198 -12.26 2.67 -11.41
CA LEU A 198 -13.10 2.24 -12.53
C LEU A 198 -12.85 3.22 -13.68
N ALA A 199 -12.41 2.69 -14.82
CA ALA A 199 -12.09 3.47 -16.00
C ALA A 199 -13.01 3.11 -17.16
N ALA A 200 -13.31 4.10 -18.01
CA ALA A 200 -14.06 3.93 -19.24
C ALA A 200 -13.24 4.44 -20.43
N ARG A 201 -13.39 3.79 -21.58
CA ARG A 201 -12.80 4.27 -22.83
C ARG A 201 -13.40 5.62 -23.19
N GLN A 202 -12.57 6.55 -23.64
CA GLN A 202 -13.03 7.86 -24.07
C GLN A 202 -13.61 7.77 -25.49
N ASN A 203 -14.94 7.86 -25.60
CA ASN A 203 -15.63 8.00 -26.87
C ASN A 203 -16.13 9.45 -27.02
N LEU A 204 -15.96 10.05 -28.21
CA LEU A 204 -16.75 11.22 -28.57
C LEU A 204 -18.18 10.77 -28.86
N SER A 205 -19.16 11.57 -28.45
CA SER A 205 -20.57 11.34 -28.78
C SER A 205 -20.75 11.20 -30.31
N GLY A 206 -20.99 9.97 -30.78
CA GLY A 206 -21.29 9.64 -32.18
C GLY A 206 -20.08 9.41 -33.11
N GLY A 207 -18.85 9.22 -32.60
CA GLY A 207 -17.65 9.01 -33.42
C GLY A 207 -16.79 7.81 -32.99
N ALA A 208 -15.82 7.45 -33.84
CA ALA A 208 -14.85 6.38 -33.57
C ALA A 208 -14.10 6.59 -32.24
N PRO A 209 -13.65 5.51 -31.56
CA PRO A 209 -12.88 5.62 -30.32
C PRO A 209 -11.63 6.49 -30.53
N ILE A 210 -11.41 7.45 -29.63
CA ILE A 210 -10.15 8.20 -29.57
C ILE A 210 -9.26 7.52 -28.52
N PRO A 211 -7.94 7.45 -28.71
CA PRO A 211 -7.02 7.10 -27.63
C PRO A 211 -7.24 8.05 -26.43
N GLY A 212 -7.71 7.50 -25.32
CA GLY A 212 -8.06 8.26 -24.13
C GLY A 212 -8.84 7.42 -23.14
N LEU A 213 -8.68 7.74 -21.86
CA LEU A 213 -9.30 7.04 -20.74
C LEU A 213 -10.00 8.07 -19.85
N ARG A 214 -11.24 7.79 -19.47
CA ARG A 214 -12.05 8.58 -18.54
C ARG A 214 -12.19 7.81 -17.23
N ILE A 215 -11.72 8.40 -16.14
CA ILE A 215 -11.91 7.85 -14.80
C ILE A 215 -13.36 8.09 -14.38
N LEU A 216 -14.07 7.01 -14.05
CA LEU A 216 -15.45 7.08 -13.53
C LEU A 216 -15.48 7.10 -12.01
N SER A 217 -14.56 6.38 -11.37
CA SER A 217 -14.45 6.29 -9.91
C SER A 217 -12.99 6.15 -9.49
N TRP A 218 -12.64 6.74 -8.33
CA TRP A 218 -11.33 6.65 -7.71
C TRP A 218 -11.52 6.48 -6.20
N ARG A 219 -10.96 5.41 -5.62
CA ARG A 219 -11.12 5.11 -4.19
C ARG A 219 -9.80 4.66 -3.56
N ASP A 220 -9.51 5.21 -2.38
CA ASP A 220 -8.50 4.66 -1.46
C ASP A 220 -9.18 3.58 -0.61
N VAL A 221 -8.56 2.41 -0.54
CA VAL A 221 -9.16 1.21 0.04
C VAL A 221 -8.24 0.66 1.12
N ARG A 222 -8.86 0.16 2.18
CA ARG A 222 -8.14 -0.55 3.22
C ARG A 222 -7.89 -1.98 2.75
N TRP A 223 -6.63 -2.38 2.75
CA TRP A 223 -6.20 -3.76 2.59
C TRP A 223 -6.30 -4.53 3.91
#